data_AF-A0A5R9F1V9-F1
#
_entry.id   AF-A0A5R9F1V9-F1
#
_cell.length_a   1.000
_cell.length_b   1.000
_cell.length_c   1.000
_cell.angle_alpha   90.00
_cell.angle_beta   90.00
_cell.angle_gamma   90.00
#
_symmetry.space_group_name_H-M   'P 1'
#
loop_
_entity.id
_entity.type
_entity.pdbx_description
1 polymer ?
#
loop_
_entity_poly.entity_id
_entity_poly.type
_entity_poly.pdbx_seq_one_letter_code
_entity_poly.pdbx_strand_id
1 'polypeptide(L)'
;MKENVRFIQAFVGGFMGPSYEVSIDLKDKTVTYKSFENGYEEKGKMVKHLEKAEEDFLLNKLSSCNILEWKKRYEPDYPVMDGTNWSVKVETEKDSLEKSGSNAYPEEWCLFCRTMEEITGKEFR
;
A
#
# COMPACT_ATOMS: atom_id res chain seq x y z
N MET A 1 7.07 1.27 16.79
CA MET A 1 6.54 2.54 16.27
C MET A 1 6.04 3.40 17.43
N LYS A 2 6.42 4.68 17.50
CA LYS A 2 5.92 5.62 18.52
C LYS A 2 4.66 6.39 18.07
N GLU A 3 4.16 6.12 16.87
CA GLU A 3 2.92 6.71 16.33
C GLU A 3 1.94 5.62 15.95
N ASN A 4 0.68 5.79 16.38
CA ASN A 4 -0.40 4.85 16.09
C ASN A 4 -0.95 5.15 14.69
N VAL A 5 -0.61 4.29 13.72
CA VAL A 5 -1.24 4.28 12.40
C VAL A 5 -2.72 3.96 12.58
N ARG A 6 -3.59 4.69 11.88
CA ARG A 6 -5.05 4.54 11.90
C ARG A 6 -5.60 4.04 10.58
N PHE A 7 -5.03 4.52 9.48
CA PHE A 7 -5.48 4.17 8.15
C PHE A 7 -4.30 4.07 7.19
N ILE A 8 -4.40 3.13 6.25
CA ILE A 8 -3.45 2.95 5.16
C ILE A 8 -4.24 2.78 3.88
N GLN A 9 -3.85 3.49 2.83
CA GLN A 9 -4.30 3.21 1.46
C GLN A 9 -3.08 3.10 0.58
N ALA A 10 -2.97 1.99 -0.14
CA ALA A 10 -1.85 1.69 -1.01
C ALA A 10 -2.35 1.33 -2.39
N PHE A 11 -1.68 1.85 -3.41
CA PHE A 11 -1.95 1.55 -4.81
C PHE A 11 -0.66 1.16 -5.51
N VAL A 12 -0.72 0.20 -6.43
CA VAL A 12 0.37 -0.14 -7.35
C VAL A 12 -0.19 -0.60 -8.69
N GLY A 13 0.40 -0.12 -9.79
CA GLY A 13 0.11 -0.59 -11.13
C GLY A 13 0.36 0.44 -12.22
N GLY A 14 0.01 0.07 -13.45
CA GLY A 14 0.15 0.92 -14.64
C GLY A 14 -1.18 1.09 -15.38
N PHE A 15 -1.29 2.10 -16.23
CA PHE A 15 -2.54 2.45 -16.92
C PHE A 15 -3.11 1.31 -17.80
N MET A 16 -2.24 0.60 -18.53
CA MET A 16 -2.62 -0.49 -19.44
C MET A 16 -2.55 -1.88 -18.82
N GLY A 17 -1.94 -2.00 -17.63
CA GLY A 17 -1.73 -3.27 -16.95
C GLY A 17 -2.73 -3.52 -15.81
N PRO A 18 -2.59 -4.64 -15.10
CA PRO A 18 -3.29 -4.80 -13.84
C PRO A 18 -2.82 -3.75 -12.84
N SER A 19 -3.72 -3.37 -11.94
CA SER A 19 -3.41 -2.51 -10.81
C SER A 19 -4.23 -2.89 -9.60
N TYR A 20 -3.72 -2.54 -8.43
CA TYR A 20 -4.22 -3.03 -7.15
C TYR A 20 -4.33 -1.89 -6.16
N GLU A 21 -5.41 -1.88 -5.38
CA GLU A 21 -5.61 -0.97 -4.25
C GLU A 21 -5.88 -1.78 -2.98
N VAL A 22 -5.18 -1.46 -1.90
CA VAL A 22 -5.42 -1.99 -0.56
C VAL A 22 -5.68 -0.83 0.40
N SER A 23 -6.83 -0.85 1.05
CA SER A 23 -7.21 0.10 2.10
C SER A 23 -7.44 -0.64 3.41
N ILE A 24 -6.77 -0.20 4.47
CA ILE A 24 -6.84 -0.79 5.81
C ILE A 24 -7.23 0.29 6.81
N ASP A 25 -8.42 0.16 7.38
CA ASP A 25 -8.86 0.96 8.52
C ASP A 25 -8.61 0.15 9.81
N LEU A 26 -7.69 0.60 10.65
CA LEU A 26 -7.34 -0.06 11.90
C LEU A 26 -8.32 0.24 13.05
N LYS A 27 -9.12 1.30 12.92
CA LYS A 27 -10.17 1.63 13.89
C LYS A 27 -11.37 0.71 13.70
N ASP A 28 -11.82 0.57 12.46
CA ASP A 28 -12.94 -0.29 12.08
C ASP A 28 -12.49 -1.72 11.74
N LYS A 29 -11.18 -1.98 11.84
CA LYS A 29 -10.51 -3.25 11.55
C LYS A 29 -10.92 -3.82 10.19
N THR A 30 -11.06 -2.97 9.19
CA THR A 30 -11.59 -3.33 7.87
C THR A 30 -10.51 -3.24 6.83
N VAL A 31 -10.35 -4.31 6.05
CA VAL A 31 -9.47 -4.37 4.89
C VAL A 31 -10.33 -4.41 3.65
N THR A 32 -10.10 -3.50 2.72
CA THR A 32 -10.67 -3.49 1.39
C THR A 32 -9.56 -3.69 0.37
N TYR A 33 -9.73 -4.66 -0.51
CA TYR A 33 -8.88 -4.86 -1.67
C TYR A 33 -9.69 -4.60 -2.94
N LYS A 34 -9.08 -3.97 -3.93
CA LYS A 34 -9.60 -3.87 -5.29
C LYS A 34 -8.51 -4.21 -6.30
N SER A 35 -8.92 -4.81 -7.40
CA SER A 35 -8.09 -4.98 -8.59
C SER A 35 -8.74 -4.31 -9.79
N PHE A 36 -7.92 -3.75 -10.66
CA PHE A 36 -8.37 -3.06 -11.86
C PHE A 36 -7.57 -3.49 -13.08
N GLU A 37 -8.19 -3.35 -14.25
CA GLU A 37 -7.57 -3.58 -15.56
C GLU A 37 -8.07 -2.51 -16.56
N ASN A 38 -7.51 -2.44 -17.76
CA ASN A 38 -8.01 -1.63 -18.88
C ASN A 38 -8.34 -0.17 -18.52
N GLY A 39 -7.37 0.60 -18.03
CA GLY A 39 -7.61 1.99 -17.64
C GLY A 39 -8.38 2.13 -16.33
N TYR A 40 -8.08 1.26 -15.36
CA TYR A 40 -8.63 1.26 -14.00
C TYR A 40 -10.11 0.87 -13.87
N GLU A 41 -10.61 0.02 -14.77
CA GLU A 41 -11.91 -0.64 -14.61
C GLU A 41 -11.82 -1.67 -13.47
N GLU A 42 -12.67 -1.54 -12.43
CA GLU A 42 -12.69 -2.48 -11.31
C GLU A 42 -13.08 -3.89 -11.78
N LYS A 43 -12.19 -4.86 -11.58
CA LYS A 43 -12.41 -6.28 -11.89
C LYS A 43 -12.77 -7.12 -10.69
N GLY A 44 -12.30 -6.71 -9.51
CA GLY A 44 -12.46 -7.49 -8.30
C GLY A 44 -12.46 -6.61 -7.08
N LYS A 45 -13.25 -7.00 -6.09
CA LYS A 45 -13.32 -6.38 -4.79
C LYS A 45 -13.42 -7.43 -3.71
N MET A 46 -12.68 -7.24 -2.63
CA MET A 46 -12.77 -8.03 -1.41
C MET A 46 -12.84 -7.09 -0.22
N VAL A 47 -13.69 -7.44 0.75
CA VAL A 47 -13.75 -6.77 2.05
C VAL A 47 -13.69 -7.84 3.12
N LYS A 48 -12.81 -7.66 4.10
CA LYS A 48 -12.71 -8.52 5.29
C LYS A 48 -12.45 -7.69 6.54
N HIS A 49 -12.60 -8.31 7.69
CA HIS A 49 -12.14 -7.75 8.95
C HIS A 49 -10.79 -8.35 9.35
N LEU A 50 -9.94 -7.53 10.00
CA LEU A 50 -8.69 -8.00 10.59
C LEU A 50 -8.98 -8.82 11.85
N GLU A 51 -8.40 -10.01 11.90
CA GLU A 51 -8.25 -10.71 13.16
C GLU A 51 -7.14 -10.05 14.00
N LYS A 52 -7.17 -10.28 15.32
CA LYS A 52 -6.18 -9.65 16.22
C LYS A 52 -4.74 -10.03 15.87
N ALA A 53 -4.50 -11.29 15.50
CA ALA A 53 -3.19 -11.75 15.07
C ALA A 53 -2.71 -11.06 13.78
N GLU A 54 -3.62 -10.80 12.84
CA GLU A 54 -3.32 -10.10 11.58
C GLU A 54 -3.03 -8.62 11.82
N GLU A 55 -3.78 -7.97 12.72
CA GLU A 55 -3.54 -6.59 13.16
C GLU A 55 -2.14 -6.45 13.78
N ASP A 56 -1.77 -7.34 14.72
CA ASP A 56 -0.47 -7.31 15.37
C ASP A 56 0.68 -7.59 14.39
N PHE A 57 0.47 -8.55 13.47
CA PHE A 57 1.40 -8.83 12.38
C PHE A 57 1.60 -7.61 11.48
N LEU A 58 0.51 -7.00 11.01
CA LEU A 58 0.52 -5.83 10.15
C LEU A 58 1.30 -4.68 10.81
N LEU A 59 0.99 -4.34 12.05
CA LEU A 59 1.68 -3.28 12.78
C LEU A 59 3.18 -3.59 12.92
N ASN A 60 3.56 -4.83 13.24
CA ASN A 60 4.96 -5.21 13.31
C ASN A 60 5.70 -5.03 11.95
N LYS A 61 5.07 -5.45 10.85
CA LYS A 61 5.64 -5.33 9.51
C LYS A 61 5.74 -3.89 9.01
N LEU A 62 4.73 -3.06 9.26
CA LEU A 62 4.78 -1.63 8.94
C LEU A 62 5.90 -0.92 9.70
N SER A 63 6.13 -1.30 10.96
CA SER A 63 7.29 -0.82 11.72
C SER A 63 8.60 -1.21 11.07
N SER A 64 8.67 -2.43 10.52
CA SER A 64 9.88 -2.95 9.87
C SER A 64 10.11 -2.34 8.50
N CYS A 65 9.05 -1.84 7.85
CA CYS A 65 9.14 -1.14 6.57
C CYS A 65 9.59 0.32 6.69
N ASN A 66 9.69 0.86 7.91
CA ASN A 66 10.00 2.28 8.15
C ASN A 66 9.11 3.24 7.34
N ILE A 67 7.83 2.90 7.17
CA ILE A 67 6.94 3.55 6.19
C ILE A 67 6.76 5.06 6.41
N LEU A 68 6.86 5.51 7.66
CA LEU A 68 6.78 6.94 8.02
C LEU A 68 8.01 7.71 7.51
N GLU A 69 9.16 7.06 7.47
CA GLU A 69 10.47 7.63 7.10
C GLU A 69 10.74 7.63 5.59
N TRP A 70 9.85 7.01 4.79
CA TRP A 70 9.99 7.01 3.33
C TRP A 70 10.07 8.44 2.78
N LYS A 71 10.84 8.63 1.71
CA LYS A 71 10.80 9.88 0.95
C LYS A 71 9.39 10.13 0.41
N LYS A 72 9.02 11.40 0.26
CA LYS A 72 7.71 11.79 -0.28
C LYS A 72 7.51 11.29 -1.73
N ARG A 73 8.58 11.31 -2.54
CA ARG A 73 8.57 10.89 -3.94
C ARG A 73 9.80 10.07 -4.28
N TYR A 74 9.61 9.03 -5.09
CA TYR A 74 10.66 8.20 -5.67
C TYR A 74 10.52 8.24 -7.19
N GLU A 75 11.49 8.84 -7.86
CA GLU A 75 11.50 8.99 -9.31
C GLU A 75 12.87 8.53 -9.84
N PRO A 76 12.93 7.90 -11.02
CA PRO A 76 14.18 7.60 -11.70
C PRO A 76 14.85 8.90 -12.18
N ASP A 77 16.18 8.86 -12.34
CA ASP A 77 16.94 9.98 -12.90
C ASP A 77 16.60 10.27 -14.37
N TYR A 78 15.94 9.32 -15.04
CA TYR A 78 15.53 9.41 -16.44
C TYR A 78 14.03 9.13 -16.57
N PRO A 79 13.32 9.82 -17.48
CA PRO A 79 11.88 9.63 -17.66
C PRO A 79 11.57 8.22 -18.16
N VAL A 80 10.74 7.49 -17.41
CA VAL A 80 10.14 6.23 -17.83
C VAL A 80 8.70 6.53 -18.23
N MET A 81 8.38 6.41 -19.53
CA MET A 81 7.06 6.76 -20.06
C MET A 81 6.00 5.69 -19.74
N ASP A 82 6.38 4.42 -19.83
CA ASP A 82 5.51 3.28 -19.54
C ASP A 82 6.09 2.48 -18.38
N GLY A 83 5.42 2.49 -17.24
CA GLY A 83 5.86 1.69 -16.11
C GLY A 83 4.89 1.75 -14.94
N THR A 84 5.34 1.16 -13.84
CA THR A 84 4.51 1.01 -12.64
C THR A 84 4.57 2.26 -11.80
N ASN A 85 3.40 2.79 -11.47
CA ASN A 85 3.24 3.85 -10.48
C ASN A 85 2.72 3.25 -9.18
N TRP A 86 3.05 3.88 -8.08
CA TRP A 86 2.54 3.49 -6.78
C TRP A 86 2.31 4.71 -5.89
N SER A 87 1.41 4.56 -4.94
CA SER A 87 1.19 5.52 -3.88
C SER A 87 0.85 4.81 -2.58
N VAL A 88 1.27 5.40 -1.47
CA VAL A 88 0.87 4.99 -0.13
C VAL A 88 0.51 6.21 0.69
N LYS A 89 -0.74 6.24 1.15
CA LYS A 89 -1.22 7.17 2.15
C LYS A 89 -1.23 6.47 3.51
N VAL A 90 -0.64 7.12 4.51
CA VAL A 90 -0.66 6.67 5.90
C VAL A 90 -1.23 7.79 6.77
N GLU A 91 -2.31 7.51 7.48
CA GLU A 91 -2.86 8.42 8.48
C GLU A 91 -2.48 7.92 9.87
N THR A 92 -1.85 8.79 10.65
CA THR A 92 -1.57 8.58 12.07
C THR A 92 -2.54 9.40 12.91
N GLU A 93 -2.37 9.40 14.23
CA GLU A 93 -3.18 10.27 15.09
C GLU A 93 -2.91 11.76 14.88
N LYS A 94 -1.73 12.11 14.33
CA LYS A 94 -1.23 13.49 14.24
C LYS A 94 -1.16 13.99 12.81
N ASP A 95 -0.78 13.11 11.89
CA ASP A 95 -0.38 13.49 10.54
C ASP A 95 -1.01 12.58 9.49
N SER A 96 -1.10 13.11 8.27
CA SER A 96 -1.42 12.35 7.06
C SER A 96 -0.24 12.46 6.11
N LEU A 97 0.39 11.32 5.81
CA LEU A 97 1.58 11.24 4.97
C LEU A 97 1.19 10.59 3.64
N GLU A 98 1.60 11.22 2.54
CA GLU A 98 1.50 10.65 1.20
C GLU A 98 2.89 10.41 0.65
N LYS A 99 3.13 9.18 0.20
CA LYS A 99 4.35 8.71 -0.45
C LYS A 99 3.97 8.21 -1.83
N SER A 100 4.79 8.46 -2.84
CA SER A 100 4.53 7.98 -4.20
C SER A 100 5.82 7.69 -4.95
N GLY A 101 5.70 6.98 -6.06
CA GLY A 101 6.78 6.86 -7.02
C GLY A 101 6.35 6.29 -8.35
N SER A 102 7.26 6.41 -9.31
CA SER A 102 7.17 5.82 -10.64
C SER A 102 8.43 5.02 -10.89
N ASN A 103 8.33 3.70 -11.03
CA ASN A 103 9.46 2.80 -11.32
C ASN A 103 10.68 2.88 -10.37
N ALA A 104 10.56 3.62 -9.27
CA ALA A 104 11.55 3.76 -8.21
C ALA A 104 10.83 3.56 -6.88
N TYR A 105 11.50 2.88 -5.94
CA TYR A 105 10.85 2.32 -4.75
C TYR A 105 11.73 2.51 -3.52
N PRO A 106 11.13 2.58 -2.31
CA PRO A 106 11.88 2.45 -1.06
C PRO A 106 12.56 1.09 -0.95
N GLU A 107 13.62 1.00 -0.16
CA GLU A 107 14.36 -0.24 0.07
C GLU A 107 13.46 -1.37 0.59
N GLU A 108 12.49 -1.03 1.43
CA GLU A 108 11.56 -1.97 2.04
C GLU A 108 10.30 -2.25 1.19
N TRP A 109 10.22 -1.78 -0.05
CA TRP A 109 9.02 -1.93 -0.90
C TRP A 109 8.57 -3.38 -1.06
N CYS A 110 9.50 -4.30 -1.29
CA CYS A 110 9.19 -5.72 -1.42
C CYS A 110 8.58 -6.31 -0.13
N LEU A 111 9.02 -5.84 1.04
CA LEU A 111 8.45 -6.26 2.32
C LEU A 111 7.04 -5.70 2.50
N PHE A 112 6.84 -4.44 2.11
CA PHE A 112 5.54 -3.79 2.15
C PHE A 112 4.52 -4.51 1.26
N CYS A 113 4.87 -4.77 0.00
CA CYS A 113 4.01 -5.51 -0.94
C CYS A 113 3.61 -6.88 -0.38
N ARG A 114 4.59 -7.68 0.06
CA ARG A 114 4.31 -9.00 0.67
C ARG A 114 3.39 -8.91 1.88
N THR A 115 3.55 -7.88 2.71
CA THR A 115 2.67 -7.66 3.87
C THR A 115 1.23 -7.42 3.41
N MET A 116 1.01 -6.63 2.36
CA MET A 116 -0.32 -6.42 1.78
C MET A 116 -0.89 -7.72 1.18
N GLU A 117 -0.06 -8.50 0.49
CA GLU A 117 -0.45 -9.80 -0.06
C GLU A 117 -0.85 -10.79 1.04
N GLU A 118 -0.10 -10.87 2.14
CA GLU A 118 -0.40 -11.75 3.26
C GLU A 118 -1.69 -11.36 3.98
N ILE A 119 -1.93 -10.06 4.20
CA ILE A 119 -3.15 -9.56 4.86
C ILE A 119 -4.39 -9.78 4.00
N THR A 120 -4.27 -9.61 2.68
CA THR A 120 -5.41 -9.70 1.75
C THR A 120 -5.61 -11.09 1.17
N GLY A 121 -4.58 -11.93 1.12
CA GLY A 121 -4.56 -13.17 0.33
C GLY A 121 -4.68 -12.92 -1.19
N LYS A 122 -4.32 -11.72 -1.67
CA LYS A 122 -4.42 -11.27 -3.07
C LYS A 122 -3.09 -10.70 -3.54
N GLU A 123 -2.91 -10.56 -4.86
CA GLU A 123 -1.69 -9.98 -5.43
C GLU A 123 -1.60 -8.47 -5.17
N PHE A 124 -0.38 -7.98 -4.94
CA PHE A 124 -0.10 -6.55 -4.79
C PHE A 124 1.33 -6.23 -5.25
N ARG A 125 1.57 -6.23 -6.57
CA ARG A 125 2.88 -5.93 -7.18
C ARG A 125 2.79 -5.65 -8.68
#